data_AF-A0AAD9VS86-F1
#
_entry.id   AF-A0AAD9VS86-F1
#
_cell.length_a   1.000
_cell.length_b   1.000
_cell.length_c   1.000
_cell.angle_alpha   90.00
_cell.angle_beta   90.00
_cell.angle_gamma   90.00
#
_symmetry.space_group_name_H-M   'P 1'
#
loop_
_entity.id
_entity.type
_entity.pdbx_description
1 polymer ?
#
loop_
_entity_poly.entity_id
_entity_poly.type
_entity_poly.pdbx_seq_one_letter_code
_entity_poly.pdbx_strand_id
1 'polypeptide(L)'
;MEPQLNITENSTNLLLKILGKNVTILRNEANYAIQSDYELEAKFEWFNRIKSNFTDKLRSLWNLAETHYSVNTEIKEFANHISNLWTTMNQQVCKQYSKIQIMSHTLPGIPLSSLLDKIRKEAVMVKMKLQINEVTYDFTDILRGYKLFSEIAELLNNLERYDNKVQQYLIVSKLVPYLLKLESTIDKFVSSTTLLPKHQLVASDLHVFSSVSKLLTGELTGDEIINPHYVLAENIVKKPVFIIKANKPKSHVPLLSTVKLLKNVTYSLQS
;
A
#
# COMPACT_ATOMS: atom_id res chain seq x y z
N MET A 1 -20.36 -15.91 74.41
CA MET A 1 -20.44 -16.14 72.95
C MET A 1 -20.99 -14.88 72.33
N GLU A 2 -20.10 -13.96 71.97
CA GLU A 2 -20.47 -12.78 71.17
C GLU A 2 -20.24 -13.10 69.69
N PRO A 3 -21.14 -12.70 68.79
CA PRO A 3 -20.94 -12.87 67.36
C PRO A 3 -19.96 -11.81 66.86
N GLN A 4 -18.79 -12.24 66.37
CA GLN A 4 -17.91 -11.41 65.56
C GLN A 4 -18.59 -11.15 64.21
N LEU A 5 -19.37 -10.08 64.18
CA LEU A 5 -20.12 -9.62 63.02
C LEU A 5 -19.16 -8.96 62.00
N ASN A 6 -18.94 -9.60 60.85
CA ASN A 6 -18.87 -9.00 59.51
C ASN A 6 -18.14 -7.66 59.26
N ILE A 7 -16.96 -7.42 59.84
CA ILE A 7 -16.16 -6.22 59.50
C ILE A 7 -15.30 -6.44 58.23
N THR A 8 -14.90 -7.67 57.91
CA THR A 8 -14.07 -8.01 56.73
C THR A 8 -14.87 -8.13 55.43
N GLU A 9 -16.07 -8.73 55.49
CA GLU A 9 -16.95 -9.00 54.32
C GLU A 9 -17.38 -7.70 53.60
N ASN A 10 -17.46 -6.59 54.34
CA ASN A 10 -17.80 -5.27 53.81
C ASN A 10 -16.62 -4.60 53.09
N SER A 11 -15.38 -4.94 53.47
CA SER A 11 -14.16 -4.38 52.88
C SER A 11 -13.87 -5.00 51.51
N THR A 12 -14.01 -6.32 51.35
CA THR A 12 -13.76 -7.02 50.09
C THR A 12 -14.78 -6.62 49.03
N ASN A 13 -16.05 -6.54 49.40
CA ASN A 13 -17.12 -6.06 48.51
C ASN A 13 -16.88 -4.64 48.02
N LEU A 14 -16.34 -3.75 48.88
CA LEU A 14 -15.95 -2.39 48.47
C LEU A 14 -14.83 -2.41 47.43
N LEU A 15 -13.79 -3.23 47.65
CA LEU A 15 -12.67 -3.39 46.72
C LEU A 15 -13.13 -3.93 45.37
N LEU A 16 -13.97 -4.96 45.36
CA LEU A 16 -14.55 -5.53 44.14
C LEU A 16 -15.46 -4.53 43.43
N LYS A 17 -16.19 -3.69 44.16
CA LYS A 17 -17.02 -2.62 43.59
C LYS A 17 -16.17 -1.54 42.91
N ILE A 18 -15.01 -1.20 43.47
CA ILE A 18 -14.05 -0.27 42.83
C ILE A 18 -13.53 -0.87 41.52
N LEU A 19 -13.07 -2.13 41.54
CA LEU A 19 -12.61 -2.81 40.32
C LEU A 19 -13.72 -2.94 39.27
N GLY A 20 -14.93 -3.32 39.69
CA GLY A 20 -16.09 -3.42 38.80
C GLY A 20 -16.42 -2.08 38.15
N LYS A 21 -16.41 -0.98 38.93
CA LYS A 21 -16.58 0.37 38.39
C LYS A 21 -15.50 0.70 37.37
N ASN A 22 -14.23 0.42 37.67
CA ASN A 22 -13.12 0.71 36.77
C ASN A 22 -13.21 -0.10 35.47
N VAL A 23 -13.60 -1.38 35.52
CA VAL A 23 -13.89 -2.19 34.33
C VAL A 23 -15.00 -1.57 33.50
N THR A 24 -16.12 -1.14 34.11
CA THR A 24 -17.22 -0.54 33.35
C THR A 24 -16.80 0.75 32.63
N ILE A 25 -15.99 1.60 33.27
CA ILE A 25 -15.46 2.81 32.65
C ILE A 25 -14.55 2.45 31.48
N LEU A 26 -13.62 1.51 31.68
CA LEU A 26 -12.68 1.09 30.63
C LEU A 26 -13.39 0.42 29.45
N ARG A 27 -14.42 -0.41 29.68
CA ARG A 27 -15.24 -0.99 28.61
C ARG A 27 -15.93 0.07 27.77
N ASN A 28 -16.49 1.10 28.41
CA ASN A 28 -17.13 2.19 27.70
C ASN A 28 -16.13 2.95 26.83
N GLU A 29 -14.96 3.32 27.36
CA GLU A 29 -13.89 3.95 26.55
C GLU A 29 -13.43 3.04 25.40
N ALA A 30 -13.26 1.74 25.65
CA ALA A 30 -12.85 0.79 24.63
C ALA A 30 -13.87 0.66 23.49
N ASN A 31 -15.17 0.72 23.80
CA ASN A 31 -16.22 0.70 22.78
C ASN A 31 -16.15 1.94 21.86
N TYR A 32 -15.91 3.12 22.42
CA TYR A 32 -15.68 4.33 21.61
C TYR A 32 -14.42 4.22 20.75
N ALA A 33 -13.38 3.56 21.27
CA ALA A 33 -12.15 3.33 20.53
C ALA A 33 -12.33 2.40 19.33
N ILE A 34 -13.05 1.29 19.50
CA ILE A 34 -13.33 0.32 18.43
C ILE A 34 -14.10 0.97 17.27
N GLN A 35 -15.11 1.79 17.58
CA GLN A 35 -15.87 2.48 16.54
C GLN A 35 -14.99 3.44 15.72
N SER A 36 -14.06 4.13 16.38
CA SER A 36 -13.16 5.09 15.74
C SER A 36 -12.04 4.40 14.92
N ASP A 37 -11.63 3.19 15.32
CA ASP A 37 -10.56 2.43 14.66
C ASP A 37 -10.90 2.06 13.21
N TYR A 38 -12.15 1.66 12.92
CA TYR A 38 -12.57 1.30 11.57
C TYR A 38 -12.52 2.52 10.61
N GLU A 39 -13.02 3.67 11.08
CA GLU A 39 -12.97 4.90 10.28
C GLU A 39 -11.53 5.36 10.05
N LEU A 40 -10.68 5.21 11.06
CA LEU A 40 -9.27 5.55 10.98
C LEU A 40 -8.54 4.71 9.93
N GLU A 41 -8.76 3.40 9.90
CA GLU A 41 -8.12 2.51 8.94
C GLU A 41 -8.47 2.89 7.49
N ALA A 42 -9.76 3.10 7.21
CA ALA A 42 -10.21 3.52 5.88
C ALA A 42 -9.60 4.86 5.45
N LYS A 43 -9.51 5.82 6.38
CA LYS A 43 -8.85 7.11 6.10
C LYS A 43 -7.35 6.98 5.86
N PHE A 44 -6.68 6.09 6.60
CA PHE A 44 -5.26 5.83 6.41
C PHE A 44 -4.98 5.20 5.06
N GLU A 45 -5.77 4.22 4.64
CA GLU A 45 -5.65 3.61 3.32
C GLU A 45 -5.82 4.66 2.23
N TRP A 46 -6.84 5.51 2.34
CA TRP A 46 -7.06 6.62 1.42
C TRP A 46 -5.88 7.60 1.38
N PHE A 47 -5.37 8.00 2.54
CA PHE A 47 -4.20 8.88 2.64
C PHE A 47 -2.96 8.26 2.01
N ASN A 48 -2.69 6.98 2.28
CA ASN A 48 -1.55 6.27 1.72
C ASN A 48 -1.63 6.20 0.19
N ARG A 49 -2.83 6.00 -0.36
CA ARG A 49 -3.04 6.03 -1.81
C ARG A 49 -2.71 7.40 -2.41
N ILE A 50 -3.23 8.49 -1.82
CA ILE A 50 -2.94 9.85 -2.30
C ILE A 50 -1.44 10.16 -2.18
N LYS A 51 -0.83 9.79 -1.05
CA LYS A 51 0.60 9.97 -0.80
C LYS A 51 1.46 9.22 -1.80
N SER A 52 1.12 7.97 -2.11
CA SER A 52 1.85 7.20 -3.14
C SER A 52 1.78 7.93 -4.48
N ASN A 53 0.57 8.27 -4.93
CA ASN A 53 0.36 8.96 -6.20
C ASN A 53 1.11 10.30 -6.30
N PHE A 54 1.06 11.12 -5.24
CA PHE A 54 1.85 12.35 -5.15
C PHE A 54 3.36 12.06 -5.25
N THR A 55 3.86 11.06 -4.53
CA THR A 55 5.27 10.68 -4.52
C THR A 55 5.72 10.17 -5.89
N ASP A 56 4.90 9.39 -6.56
CA ASP A 56 5.19 8.83 -7.88
C ASP A 56 5.21 9.93 -8.96
N LYS A 57 4.27 10.89 -8.90
CA LYS A 57 4.29 12.09 -9.75
C LYS A 57 5.54 12.93 -9.52
N LEU A 58 5.91 13.17 -8.27
CA LEU A 58 7.11 13.93 -7.92
C LEU A 58 8.40 13.24 -8.37
N ARG A 59 8.47 11.91 -8.21
CA ARG A 59 9.58 11.09 -8.74
C ARG A 59 9.68 11.20 -10.25
N SER A 60 8.54 11.16 -10.93
CA SER A 60 8.49 11.27 -12.39
C SER A 60 9.00 12.64 -12.87
N LEU A 61 8.69 13.72 -12.15
CA LEU A 61 9.23 15.05 -12.43
C LEU A 61 10.75 15.12 -12.25
N TRP A 62 11.30 14.56 -11.17
CA TRP A 62 12.76 14.51 -10.98
C TRP A 62 13.44 13.70 -12.07
N ASN A 63 12.91 12.54 -12.43
CA ASN A 63 13.43 11.73 -13.54
C ASN A 63 13.43 12.53 -14.85
N LEU A 64 12.37 13.27 -15.12
CA LEU A 64 12.24 14.07 -16.34
C LEU A 64 13.22 15.26 -16.34
N ALA A 65 13.46 15.88 -15.18
CA ALA A 65 14.49 16.91 -15.05
C ALA A 65 15.90 16.35 -15.35
N GLU A 66 16.19 15.12 -14.94
CA GLU A 66 17.48 14.47 -15.21
C GLU A 66 17.68 14.14 -16.68
N THR A 67 16.63 13.81 -17.43
CA THR A 67 16.73 13.39 -18.84
C THR A 67 16.81 14.55 -19.85
N HIS A 68 16.30 15.74 -19.52
CA HIS A 68 16.23 16.86 -20.48
C HIS A 68 17.18 18.01 -20.10
N TYR A 69 18.35 18.09 -20.76
CA TYR A 69 19.42 19.05 -20.43
C TYR A 69 19.04 20.54 -20.57
N SER A 70 18.09 20.88 -21.46
CA SER A 70 17.69 22.28 -21.73
C SER A 70 16.53 22.81 -20.89
N VAL A 71 15.74 21.93 -20.25
CA VAL A 71 14.59 22.28 -19.37
C VAL A 71 14.84 21.81 -17.92
N ASN A 72 16.05 21.34 -17.64
CA ASN A 72 16.46 20.70 -16.40
C ASN A 72 16.21 21.59 -15.17
N THR A 73 16.55 22.87 -15.26
CA THR A 73 16.55 23.79 -14.12
C THR A 73 15.13 24.09 -13.62
N GLU A 74 14.20 24.46 -14.49
CA GLU A 74 12.83 24.84 -14.08
C GLU A 74 12.06 23.66 -13.48
N ILE A 75 12.15 22.48 -14.08
CA ILE A 75 11.43 21.28 -13.60
C ILE A 75 12.01 20.82 -12.27
N LYS A 76 13.34 20.86 -12.13
CA LYS A 76 14.02 20.50 -10.89
C LYS A 76 13.71 21.50 -9.78
N GLU A 77 13.72 22.79 -10.06
CA GLU A 77 13.35 23.85 -9.12
C GLU A 77 11.90 23.69 -8.67
N PHE A 78 10.98 23.44 -9.60
CA PHE A 78 9.58 23.17 -9.30
C PHE A 78 9.39 21.94 -8.41
N ALA A 79 10.00 20.80 -8.78
CA ALA A 79 9.91 19.57 -7.99
C ALA A 79 10.50 19.74 -6.57
N ASN A 80 11.64 20.42 -6.46
CA ASN A 80 12.24 20.74 -5.16
C ASN A 80 11.35 21.67 -4.33
N HIS A 81 10.74 22.68 -4.96
CA HIS A 81 9.79 23.58 -4.29
C HIS A 81 8.58 22.81 -3.73
N ILE A 82 7.95 21.94 -4.54
CA ILE A 82 6.82 21.12 -4.10
C ILE A 82 7.23 20.16 -2.98
N SER A 83 8.39 19.52 -3.08
CA SER A 83 8.93 18.64 -2.03
C SER A 83 9.14 19.38 -0.70
N ASN A 84 9.70 20.60 -0.77
CA ASN A 84 9.92 21.44 0.40
C ASN A 84 8.60 21.90 1.03
N LEU A 85 7.61 22.28 0.22
CA LEU A 85 6.26 22.62 0.69
C LEU A 85 5.61 21.44 1.41
N TRP A 86 5.67 20.24 0.82
CA TRP A 86 5.16 19.02 1.44
C TRP A 86 5.83 18.74 2.80
N THR A 87 7.17 18.78 2.83
CA THR A 87 7.95 18.50 4.04
C THR A 87 7.64 19.50 5.15
N THR A 88 7.60 20.79 4.82
CA THR A 88 7.31 21.87 5.77
C THR A 88 5.89 21.73 6.33
N MET A 89 4.90 21.51 5.46
CA MET A 89 3.51 21.35 5.89
C MET A 89 3.32 20.11 6.75
N ASN A 90 3.90 18.98 6.35
CA ASN A 90 3.84 17.73 7.11
C ASN A 90 4.42 17.92 8.53
N GLN A 91 5.58 18.56 8.64
CA GLN A 91 6.18 18.85 9.94
C GLN A 91 5.32 19.79 10.79
N GLN A 92 4.74 20.83 10.19
CA GLN A 92 3.89 21.79 10.91
C GLN A 92 2.62 21.13 11.44
N VAL A 93 1.92 20.34 10.63
CA VAL A 93 0.71 19.62 11.06
C VAL A 93 1.06 18.61 12.14
N CYS A 94 2.08 17.77 11.95
CA CYS A 94 2.48 16.79 12.96
C CYS A 94 2.80 17.46 14.31
N LYS A 95 3.49 18.60 14.32
CA LYS A 95 3.81 19.37 15.55
C LYS A 95 2.58 19.99 16.21
N GLN A 96 1.58 20.41 15.44
CA GLN A 96 0.35 20.99 15.99
C GLN A 96 -0.50 19.93 16.71
N TYR A 97 -0.61 18.75 16.11
CA TYR A 97 -1.51 17.71 16.59
C TYR A 97 -0.86 16.76 17.61
N SER A 98 0.48 16.69 17.70
CA SER A 98 1.18 15.86 18.70
C SER A 98 0.94 16.29 20.16
N LYS A 99 0.42 17.51 20.37
CA LYS A 99 0.12 18.06 21.70
C LYS A 99 -1.33 17.84 22.14
N ILE A 100 -2.19 17.34 21.25
CA ILE A 100 -3.61 17.14 21.56
C ILE A 100 -3.75 15.93 22.47
N GLN A 101 -4.36 16.14 23.63
CA GLN A 101 -4.76 15.07 24.53
C GLN A 101 -6.23 14.75 24.31
N ILE A 102 -6.58 13.46 24.23
CA ILE A 102 -7.97 13.04 24.15
C ILE A 102 -8.58 13.14 25.54
N MET A 103 -9.78 13.68 25.62
CA MET A 103 -10.58 13.66 26.84
C MET A 103 -11.35 12.34 26.95
N SER A 104 -11.47 11.81 28.16
CA SER A 104 -12.34 10.67 28.45
C SER A 104 -13.78 10.99 28.04
N HIS A 105 -14.42 10.05 27.35
CA HIS A 105 -15.83 10.13 26.96
C HIS A 105 -16.76 9.82 28.13
N THR A 106 -16.27 9.03 29.09
CA THR A 106 -17.02 8.60 30.27
C THR A 106 -16.94 9.62 31.41
N LEU A 107 -15.82 10.36 31.51
CA LEU A 107 -15.58 11.35 32.56
C LEU A 107 -15.18 12.70 31.94
N PRO A 108 -16.10 13.67 31.90
CA PRO A 108 -15.86 14.94 31.22
C PRO A 108 -14.74 15.73 31.89
N GLY A 109 -13.88 16.34 31.08
CA GLY A 109 -12.80 17.21 31.53
C GLY A 109 -11.54 16.51 32.05
N ILE A 110 -11.48 15.18 31.97
CA ILE A 110 -10.30 14.40 32.38
C ILE A 110 -9.61 13.84 31.12
N PRO A 111 -8.31 14.09 30.91
CA PRO A 111 -7.55 13.44 29.84
C PRO A 111 -7.57 11.92 29.99
N LEU A 112 -7.71 11.18 28.89
CA LEU A 112 -7.78 9.72 28.90
C LEU A 112 -6.53 9.13 29.55
N SER A 113 -5.33 9.58 29.18
CA SER A 113 -4.07 9.16 29.81
C SER A 113 -4.07 9.30 31.34
N SER A 114 -4.59 10.42 31.85
CA SER A 114 -4.73 10.66 33.29
C SER A 114 -5.74 9.71 33.96
N LEU A 115 -6.84 9.41 33.26
CA LEU A 115 -7.81 8.42 33.72
C LEU A 115 -7.22 7.01 33.76
N LEU A 116 -6.51 6.59 32.71
CA LEU A 116 -5.86 5.28 32.65
C LEU A 116 -4.83 5.14 33.78
N ASP A 117 -4.03 6.17 34.05
CA ASP A 117 -3.08 6.19 35.16
C ASP A 117 -3.76 6.09 36.53
N LYS A 118 -4.89 6.79 36.71
CA LYS A 118 -5.66 6.70 37.94
C LYS A 118 -6.19 5.29 38.16
N ILE A 119 -6.82 4.69 37.14
CA ILE A 119 -7.36 3.33 37.21
C ILE A 119 -6.25 2.31 37.43
N ARG A 120 -5.09 2.49 36.80
CA ARG A 120 -3.90 1.64 36.99
C ARG A 120 -3.41 1.68 38.44
N LYS A 121 -3.29 2.87 39.04
CA LYS A 121 -2.90 3.04 40.45
C LYS A 121 -3.93 2.43 41.40
N GLU A 122 -5.21 2.67 41.16
CA GLU A 122 -6.30 2.07 41.95
C GLU A 122 -6.27 0.53 41.86
N ALA A 123 -6.10 -0.03 40.66
CA ALA A 123 -6.00 -1.47 40.46
C ALA A 123 -4.81 -2.06 41.23
N VAL A 124 -3.61 -1.47 41.12
CA VAL A 124 -2.43 -1.93 41.87
C VAL A 124 -2.67 -1.87 43.38
N MET A 125 -3.28 -0.79 43.89
CA MET A 125 -3.60 -0.66 45.31
C MET A 125 -4.57 -1.76 45.77
N VAL A 126 -5.64 -2.01 45.02
CA VAL A 126 -6.62 -3.04 45.35
C VAL A 126 -5.98 -4.43 45.29
N LYS A 127 -5.08 -4.67 44.32
CA LYS A 127 -4.36 -5.94 44.19
C LYS A 127 -3.51 -6.23 45.42
N MET A 128 -2.74 -5.24 45.87
CA MET A 128 -1.93 -5.37 47.09
C MET A 128 -2.80 -5.65 48.33
N LYS A 129 -3.94 -4.96 48.46
CA LYS A 129 -4.87 -5.20 49.58
C LYS A 129 -5.48 -6.60 49.55
N LEU A 130 -5.82 -7.11 48.36
CA LEU A 130 -6.35 -8.47 48.19
C LEU A 130 -5.28 -9.53 48.50
N GLN A 131 -4.01 -9.29 48.14
CA GLN A 131 -2.89 -10.20 48.43
C GLN A 131 -2.53 -10.23 49.92
N ILE A 132 -2.50 -9.08 50.60
CA ILE A 132 -2.17 -9.02 52.03
C ILE A 132 -3.21 -9.75 52.88
N ASN A 133 -4.47 -9.72 52.46
CA ASN A 133 -5.61 -10.25 53.19
C ASN A 133 -6.16 -11.55 52.56
N GLU A 134 -5.37 -12.24 51.73
CA GLU A 134 -5.80 -13.42 50.96
C GLU A 134 -6.29 -14.57 51.87
N VAL A 135 -5.74 -14.67 53.08
CA VAL A 135 -6.13 -15.68 54.09
C VAL A 135 -7.46 -15.34 54.79
N THR A 136 -7.91 -14.09 54.68
CA THR A 136 -9.11 -13.59 55.37
C THR A 136 -10.34 -13.44 54.47
N TYR A 137 -10.16 -13.54 53.16
CA TYR A 137 -11.22 -13.35 52.17
C TYR A 137 -11.72 -14.67 51.61
N ASP A 138 -12.98 -14.67 51.18
CA ASP A 138 -13.54 -15.83 50.50
C ASP A 138 -12.81 -16.07 49.17
N PHE A 139 -12.58 -17.34 48.88
CA PHE A 139 -11.89 -17.78 47.67
C PHE A 139 -12.61 -17.30 46.40
N THR A 140 -13.95 -17.25 46.42
CA THR A 140 -14.74 -16.80 45.26
C THR A 140 -14.55 -15.31 44.96
N ASP A 141 -14.45 -14.49 46.01
CA ASP A 141 -14.19 -13.05 45.89
C ASP A 141 -12.77 -12.77 45.38
N ILE A 142 -11.79 -13.54 45.86
CA ILE A 142 -10.40 -13.47 45.38
C ILE A 142 -10.32 -13.80 43.89
N LEU A 143 -10.93 -14.91 43.47
CA LEU A 143 -10.97 -15.33 42.07
C LEU A 143 -11.63 -14.27 41.18
N ARG A 144 -12.75 -13.70 41.65
CA ARG A 144 -13.45 -12.60 40.95
C ARG A 144 -12.58 -11.36 40.83
N GLY A 145 -11.83 -11.01 41.88
CA GLY A 145 -10.87 -9.90 41.88
C GLY A 145 -9.78 -10.10 40.82
N TYR A 146 -9.17 -11.29 40.77
CA TYR A 146 -8.14 -11.60 39.76
C TYR A 146 -8.68 -11.56 38.33
N LYS A 147 -9.92 -12.01 38.09
CA LYS A 147 -10.58 -11.89 36.79
C LYS A 147 -10.79 -10.43 36.37
N LEU A 148 -11.21 -9.58 37.31
CA LEU A 148 -11.34 -8.14 37.05
C LEU A 148 -9.97 -7.51 36.77
N PHE A 149 -8.90 -7.95 37.44
CA PHE A 149 -7.54 -7.46 37.15
C PHE A 149 -7.04 -7.81 35.77
N SER A 150 -7.21 -9.06 35.33
CA SER A 150 -6.80 -9.46 33.99
C SER A 150 -7.52 -8.64 32.94
N GLU A 151 -8.81 -8.40 33.15
CA GLU A 151 -9.62 -7.59 32.24
C GLU A 151 -9.19 -6.11 32.24
N ILE A 152 -8.95 -5.51 33.41
CA ILE A 152 -8.41 -4.13 33.49
C ILE A 152 -7.08 -4.03 32.75
N ALA A 153 -6.17 -5.00 32.93
CA ALA A 153 -4.87 -4.99 32.28
C ALA A 153 -4.99 -5.05 30.74
N GLU A 154 -5.88 -5.91 30.23
CA GLU A 154 -6.16 -6.02 28.80
C GLU A 154 -6.74 -4.70 28.23
N LEU A 155 -7.75 -4.14 28.91
CA LEU A 155 -8.38 -2.90 28.47
C LEU A 155 -7.42 -1.69 28.54
N LEU A 156 -6.58 -1.60 29.58
CA LEU A 156 -5.55 -0.57 29.68
C LEU A 156 -4.56 -0.64 28.52
N ASN A 157 -4.09 -1.84 28.16
CA ASN A 157 -3.17 -2.02 27.04
C ASN A 157 -3.79 -1.60 25.70
N ASN A 158 -5.07 -1.91 25.49
CA ASN A 158 -5.78 -1.52 24.28
C ASN A 158 -5.95 0.00 24.17
N LEU A 159 -6.22 0.68 25.29
CA LEU A 159 -6.46 2.13 25.33
C LEU A 159 -5.19 2.98 25.38
N GLU A 160 -4.03 2.41 25.77
CA GLU A 160 -2.77 3.15 25.90
C GLU A 160 -2.31 3.81 24.59
N ARG A 161 -2.66 3.22 23.44
CA ARG A 161 -2.31 3.76 22.11
C ARG A 161 -3.41 4.63 21.50
N TYR A 162 -4.53 4.81 22.18
CA TYR A 162 -5.69 5.48 21.60
C TYR A 162 -5.43 6.97 21.31
N ASP A 163 -4.72 7.66 22.22
CA ASP A 163 -4.25 9.03 22.02
C ASP A 163 -3.49 9.20 20.69
N ASN A 164 -2.55 8.29 20.42
CA ASN A 164 -1.77 8.31 19.19
C ASN A 164 -2.62 8.07 17.95
N LYS A 165 -3.60 7.16 18.01
CA LYS A 165 -4.50 6.85 16.90
C LYS A 165 -5.36 8.05 16.50
N VAL A 166 -5.95 8.76 17.47
CA VAL A 166 -6.75 9.94 17.15
C VAL A 166 -5.88 11.10 16.71
N GLN A 167 -4.70 11.30 17.31
CA GLN A 167 -3.74 12.29 16.80
C GLN A 167 -3.40 12.02 15.32
N GLN A 168 -3.15 10.76 14.97
CA GLN A 168 -2.93 10.33 13.59
C GLN A 168 -4.13 10.61 12.68
N TYR A 169 -5.35 10.27 13.12
CA TYR A 169 -6.59 10.57 12.39
C TYR A 169 -6.68 12.06 12.04
N LEU A 170 -6.42 12.92 13.02
CA LEU A 170 -6.52 14.36 12.86
C LEU A 170 -5.42 14.90 11.92
N ILE A 171 -4.19 14.40 12.07
CA ILE A 171 -3.07 14.73 11.18
C ILE A 171 -3.42 14.37 9.74
N VAL A 172 -3.85 13.13 9.51
CA VAL A 172 -4.23 12.64 8.18
C VAL A 172 -5.36 13.48 7.60
N SER A 173 -6.42 13.71 8.38
CA SER A 173 -7.57 14.54 7.96
C SER A 173 -7.15 15.96 7.57
N LYS A 174 -6.15 16.52 8.25
CA LYS A 174 -5.60 17.83 7.92
C LYS A 174 -4.69 17.79 6.70
N LEU A 175 -3.87 16.76 6.52
CA LEU A 175 -2.89 16.65 5.44
C LEU A 175 -3.50 16.33 4.07
N VAL A 176 -4.56 15.52 4.02
CA VAL A 176 -5.15 15.08 2.75
C VAL A 176 -5.51 16.24 1.81
N PRO A 177 -6.24 17.29 2.25
CA PRO A 177 -6.56 18.43 1.38
C PRO A 177 -5.32 19.16 0.84
N TYR A 178 -4.25 19.28 1.64
CA TYR A 178 -3.00 19.91 1.18
C TYR A 178 -2.31 19.05 0.14
N LEU A 179 -2.27 17.74 0.36
CA LEU A 179 -1.65 16.79 -0.56
C LEU A 179 -2.35 16.80 -1.92
N LEU A 180 -3.68 16.79 -1.93
CA LEU A 180 -4.49 16.94 -3.15
C LEU A 180 -4.23 18.28 -3.86
N LYS A 181 -4.05 19.37 -3.10
CA LYS A 181 -3.70 20.68 -3.67
C LYS A 181 -2.32 20.69 -4.32
N LEU A 182 -1.32 20.05 -3.69
CA LEU A 182 0.01 19.91 -4.26
C LEU A 182 -0.02 19.04 -5.52
N GLU A 183 -0.77 17.95 -5.50
CA GLU A 183 -0.96 17.08 -6.66
C GLU A 183 -1.59 17.86 -7.84
N SER A 184 -2.65 18.63 -7.59
CA SER A 184 -3.26 19.49 -8.61
C SER A 184 -2.28 20.56 -9.14
N THR A 185 -1.37 21.04 -8.29
CA THR A 185 -0.34 22.00 -8.69
C THR A 185 0.68 21.36 -9.62
N ILE A 186 1.08 20.10 -9.36
CA ILE A 186 1.91 19.30 -10.26
C ILE A 186 1.19 19.12 -11.60
N ASP A 187 -0.08 18.71 -11.59
CA ASP A 187 -0.83 18.45 -12.83
C ASP A 187 -0.97 19.71 -13.69
N LYS A 188 -1.20 20.87 -13.06
CA LYS A 188 -1.22 22.17 -13.74
C LYS A 188 0.14 22.51 -14.34
N PHE A 189 1.22 22.31 -13.57
CA PHE A 189 2.57 22.56 -14.05
C PHE A 189 2.87 21.71 -15.29
N VAL A 190 2.63 20.40 -15.22
CA VAL A 190 2.82 19.45 -16.34
C VAL A 190 1.98 19.82 -17.56
N SER A 191 0.73 20.26 -17.35
CA SER A 191 -0.15 20.68 -18.45
C SER A 191 0.29 22.00 -19.10
N SER A 192 0.93 22.88 -18.33
CA SER A 192 1.39 24.20 -18.80
C SER A 192 2.79 24.18 -19.42
N THR A 193 3.64 23.24 -19.00
CA THR A 193 5.00 23.11 -19.52
C THR A 193 4.97 22.28 -20.81
N THR A 194 5.58 22.80 -21.87
CA THR A 194 5.80 22.05 -23.12
C THR A 194 6.94 21.04 -22.91
N LEU A 195 6.70 20.02 -22.08
CA LEU A 195 7.68 19.00 -21.72
C LEU A 195 8.05 18.08 -22.89
N LEU A 196 7.21 18.04 -23.94
CA LEU A 196 7.53 17.41 -25.21
C LEU A 196 7.90 18.46 -26.26
N PRO A 197 9.01 18.29 -27.01
CA PRO A 197 9.19 19.02 -28.25
C PRO A 197 8.00 18.66 -29.16
N LYS A 198 7.14 19.64 -29.45
CA LYS A 198 6.03 19.49 -30.39
C LYS A 198 6.57 19.10 -31.75
N HIS A 199 6.64 17.80 -32.06
CA HIS A 199 6.75 17.20 -33.40
C HIS A 199 7.85 17.67 -34.38
N GLN A 200 8.62 18.71 -34.07
CA GLN A 200 9.42 19.45 -35.06
C GLN A 200 10.85 18.91 -35.20
N LEU A 201 11.37 18.25 -34.16
CA LEU A 201 12.67 17.56 -34.22
C LEU A 201 12.59 16.25 -35.02
N VAL A 202 11.49 15.49 -34.89
CA VAL A 202 11.33 14.21 -35.58
C VAL A 202 11.30 14.38 -37.11
N ALA A 203 10.70 15.46 -37.62
CA ALA A 203 10.63 15.71 -39.06
C ALA A 203 12.01 16.00 -39.69
N SER A 204 12.91 16.63 -38.95
CA SER A 204 14.26 17.00 -39.44
C SER A 204 15.19 15.77 -39.42
N ASP A 205 15.09 14.94 -38.39
CA ASP A 205 15.89 13.72 -38.22
C ASP A 205 15.46 12.59 -39.17
N LEU A 206 14.18 12.56 -39.58
CA LEU A 206 13.68 11.61 -40.59
C LEU A 206 14.36 11.78 -41.96
N HIS A 207 14.77 13.00 -42.32
CA HIS A 207 15.53 13.22 -43.55
C HIS A 207 16.94 12.62 -43.46
N VAL A 208 17.55 12.58 -42.27
CA VAL A 208 18.83 11.90 -42.06
C VAL A 208 18.68 10.40 -42.32
N PHE A 209 17.58 9.78 -41.88
CA PHE A 209 17.30 8.38 -42.22
C PHE A 209 17.10 8.16 -43.72
N SER A 210 16.48 9.11 -44.43
CA SER A 210 16.39 9.05 -45.90
C SER A 210 17.79 9.17 -46.54
N SER A 211 18.63 10.09 -46.08
CA SER A 211 20.01 10.22 -46.59
C SER A 211 20.86 8.98 -46.29
N VAL A 212 20.74 8.41 -45.09
CA VAL A 212 21.41 7.16 -44.70
C VAL A 212 20.89 5.99 -45.50
N SER A 213 19.58 5.86 -45.70
CA SER A 213 19.02 4.78 -46.53
C SER A 213 19.53 4.89 -47.96
N LYS A 214 19.57 6.09 -48.54
CA LYS A 214 20.09 6.33 -49.90
C LYS A 214 21.60 6.05 -50.03
N LEU A 215 22.36 6.28 -48.97
CA LEU A 215 23.77 5.91 -48.91
C LEU A 215 23.95 4.39 -48.86
N LEU A 216 23.15 3.72 -48.02
CA LEU A 216 23.20 2.26 -47.84
C LEU A 216 22.67 1.49 -49.06
N THR A 217 21.78 2.10 -49.87
CA THR A 217 21.26 1.51 -51.11
C THR A 217 22.08 1.86 -52.35
N GLY A 218 23.15 2.66 -52.22
CA GLY A 218 23.98 3.11 -53.36
C GLY A 218 23.32 4.18 -54.25
N GLU A 219 22.14 4.68 -53.88
CA GLU A 219 21.42 5.71 -54.66
C GLU A 219 22.23 7.01 -54.77
N LEU A 220 23.00 7.37 -53.73
CA LEU A 220 23.86 8.56 -53.73
C LEU A 220 25.18 8.36 -54.50
N THR A 221 25.59 7.13 -54.77
CA THR A 221 26.82 6.81 -55.51
C THR A 221 26.58 6.60 -57.01
N GLY A 222 25.31 6.68 -57.45
CA GLY A 222 24.91 6.53 -58.86
C GLY A 222 24.69 5.06 -59.28
N ASP A 223 24.68 4.13 -58.32
CA ASP A 223 24.40 2.73 -58.56
C ASP A 223 22.88 2.49 -58.72
N GLU A 224 22.48 1.49 -59.52
CA GLU A 224 21.07 1.13 -59.66
C GLU A 224 20.47 0.77 -58.30
N ILE A 225 19.32 1.37 -57.97
CA ILE A 225 18.64 1.18 -56.69
C ILE A 225 18.40 -0.32 -56.46
N ILE A 226 19.13 -0.90 -55.52
CA ILE A 226 18.99 -2.30 -55.18
C ILE A 226 17.63 -2.48 -54.49
N ASN A 227 16.67 -3.08 -55.20
CA ASN A 227 15.36 -3.37 -54.64
C ASN A 227 15.52 -4.37 -53.47
N PRO A 228 15.14 -4.01 -52.24
CA PRO A 228 15.32 -4.86 -51.07
C PRO A 228 14.54 -6.19 -51.17
N HIS A 229 13.46 -6.23 -51.95
CA HIS A 229 12.75 -7.48 -52.24
C HIS A 229 13.56 -8.45 -53.11
N TYR A 230 14.46 -7.94 -53.95
CA TYR A 230 15.34 -8.75 -54.79
C TYR A 230 16.48 -9.38 -53.98
N VAL A 231 17.09 -8.61 -53.07
CA VAL A 231 18.13 -9.11 -52.14
C VAL A 231 17.57 -10.14 -51.17
N LEU A 232 16.34 -9.94 -50.70
CA LEU A 232 15.65 -10.91 -49.85
C LEU A 232 15.28 -12.18 -50.63
N ALA A 233 14.94 -12.07 -51.93
CA ALA A 233 14.65 -13.22 -52.78
C ALA A 233 15.92 -14.04 -53.14
N GLU A 234 17.07 -13.38 -53.35
CA GLU A 234 18.36 -14.06 -53.58
C GLU A 234 18.93 -14.71 -52.32
N ASN A 235 18.67 -14.13 -51.14
CA ASN A 235 19.11 -14.68 -49.85
C ASN A 235 18.14 -15.65 -49.20
N ILE A 236 17.09 -16.10 -49.91
CA ILE A 236 16.33 -17.28 -49.48
C ILE A 236 17.30 -18.45 -49.51
N VAL A 237 17.70 -18.91 -48.33
CA VAL A 237 18.52 -20.11 -48.13
C VAL A 237 17.90 -21.24 -48.96
N LYS A 238 18.52 -21.56 -50.10
CA LYS A 238 18.16 -22.77 -50.85
C LYS A 238 18.23 -23.93 -49.88
N LYS A 239 17.10 -24.62 -49.66
CA LYS A 239 17.04 -25.80 -48.79
C LYS A 239 18.23 -26.71 -49.14
N PRO A 240 19.06 -27.14 -48.17
CA PRO A 240 20.17 -28.03 -48.47
C PRO A 240 19.60 -29.32 -49.09
N VAL A 241 20.04 -29.63 -50.31
CA VAL A 241 19.77 -30.92 -50.94
C VAL A 241 20.71 -31.92 -50.30
N PHE A 242 20.21 -32.73 -49.37
CA PHE A 242 20.96 -33.84 -48.82
C PHE A 242 21.13 -34.90 -49.92
N ILE A 243 22.34 -35.01 -50.47
CA ILE A 243 22.70 -36.10 -51.38
C ILE A 243 22.92 -37.34 -50.52
N ILE A 244 21.89 -38.17 -50.38
CA ILE A 244 22.03 -39.50 -49.78
C ILE A 244 22.52 -40.43 -50.89
N LYS A 245 23.80 -40.82 -50.85
CA LYS A 245 24.37 -41.83 -51.75
C LYS A 245 23.85 -43.21 -51.33
N ALA A 246 22.71 -43.61 -51.89
CA ALA A 246 22.16 -44.94 -51.70
C ALA A 246 22.99 -45.97 -52.50
N ASN A 247 24.00 -46.54 -51.86
CA ASN A 247 24.57 -47.80 -52.33
C ASN A 247 23.65 -48.93 -51.88
N LYS A 248 23.01 -49.64 -52.83
CA LYS A 248 22.80 -51.09 -52.76
C LYS A 248 22.36 -51.66 -54.12
N PRO A 249 22.66 -52.94 -54.40
CA PRO A 249 23.02 -53.44 -55.73
C PRO A 249 21.81 -53.82 -56.61
N LYS A 250 22.04 -53.69 -57.93
CA LYS A 250 21.42 -54.36 -59.10
C LYS A 250 19.88 -54.41 -59.24
N SER A 251 19.45 -53.67 -60.27
CA SER A 251 18.52 -54.00 -61.38
C SER A 251 17.09 -54.49 -61.14
N HIS A 252 16.21 -53.91 -61.98
CA HIS A 252 14.87 -54.34 -62.40
C HIS A 252 13.69 -54.00 -61.48
N VAL A 253 13.05 -52.87 -61.80
CA VAL A 253 11.69 -52.52 -61.41
C VAL A 253 10.71 -53.14 -62.41
N PRO A 254 9.49 -53.52 -61.98
CA PRO A 254 8.33 -53.08 -62.71
C PRO A 254 7.30 -52.30 -61.88
N LEU A 255 6.65 -51.42 -62.64
CA LEU A 255 5.63 -50.38 -62.44
C LEU A 255 4.33 -50.76 -61.68
N LEU A 256 3.51 -49.71 -61.47
CA LEU A 256 2.04 -49.60 -61.27
C LEU A 256 1.57 -49.48 -59.81
N SER A 257 0.58 -48.65 -59.43
CA SER A 257 -0.40 -47.84 -60.16
C SER A 257 -1.08 -46.81 -59.22
N THR A 258 -1.51 -45.69 -59.78
CA THR A 258 -2.47 -44.70 -59.22
C THR A 258 -3.85 -45.30 -58.96
N VAL A 259 -4.54 -44.92 -57.86
CA VAL A 259 -6.01 -44.83 -57.83
C VAL A 259 -6.49 -43.73 -56.86
N LYS A 260 -7.44 -42.92 -57.35
CA LYS A 260 -8.23 -41.91 -56.63
C LYS A 260 -9.48 -42.55 -55.97
N LEU A 261 -10.10 -41.77 -55.07
CA LEU A 261 -11.56 -41.58 -54.89
C LEU A 261 -12.32 -42.39 -53.80
N LEU A 262 -12.90 -41.60 -52.87
CA LEU A 262 -14.34 -41.52 -52.53
C LEU A 262 -14.95 -42.27 -51.31
N LYS A 263 -15.81 -41.49 -50.61
CA LYS A 263 -17.16 -41.78 -50.03
C LYS A 263 -17.32 -42.21 -48.55
N ASN A 264 -18.12 -41.37 -47.88
CA ASN A 264 -19.25 -41.63 -46.97
C ASN A 264 -19.08 -42.55 -45.75
N VAL A 265 -19.64 -42.13 -44.60
CA VAL A 265 -20.93 -42.62 -44.06
C VAL A 265 -21.06 -42.19 -42.59
N THR A 266 -22.18 -41.53 -42.30
CA THR A 266 -22.81 -41.28 -41.00
C THR A 266 -23.06 -42.59 -40.24
N TYR A 267 -22.77 -42.70 -38.95
CA TYR A 267 -23.64 -43.46 -38.04
C TYR A 267 -23.67 -42.87 -36.62
N SER A 268 -24.91 -42.70 -36.21
CA SER A 268 -25.48 -42.43 -34.90
C SER A 268 -25.53 -43.68 -34.00
N LEU A 269 -25.69 -43.41 -32.70
CA LEU A 269 -26.47 -44.19 -31.70
C LEU A 269 -25.90 -45.56 -31.27
N GLN A 270 -25.38 -45.62 -30.04
CA GLN A 270 -26.07 -46.08 -28.82
C GLN A 270 -26.15 -47.61 -28.70
N SER A 271 -25.35 -48.16 -27.79
CA SER A 271 -25.84 -48.61 -26.48
C SER A 271 -24.72 -48.49 -25.46
#